data_AF-A0A3P6FHK5-F1
#
_entry.id   AF-A0A3P6FHK5-F1
#
_cell.length_a   1.000
_cell.length_b   1.000
_cell.length_c   1.000
_cell.angle_alpha   90.00
_cell.angle_beta   90.00
_cell.angle_gamma   90.00
#
_symmetry.space_group_name_H-M   'P 1'
#
loop_
_entity.id
_entity.type
_entity.pdbx_description
1 polymer ?
#
loop_
_entity_poly.entity_id
_entity_poly.type
_entity_poly.pdbx_seq_one_letter_code
_entity_poly.pdbx_strand_id
1 'polypeptide(L)'
;MAKAASLFVFVLCDYLKLVLFDTVEYNMGRMAISSSCLYIPDCVAACRVRFRIKALGYCDRDGAYGTCICTYPCPSDKINI
;
A
#
# COMPACT_ATOMS: atom_id res chain seq x y z
N MET A 1 25.29 25.90 -27.22
CA MET A 1 25.26 24.83 -26.21
C MET A 1 23.83 24.69 -25.70
N ALA A 2 22.94 24.00 -26.41
CA ALA A 2 21.50 23.88 -26.04
C ALA A 2 21.01 22.43 -25.96
N LYS A 3 21.83 21.47 -26.44
CA LYS A 3 21.44 20.07 -26.60
C LYS A 3 21.60 19.24 -25.31
N ALA A 4 22.44 19.68 -24.37
CA ALA A 4 22.67 18.99 -23.09
C ALA A 4 21.60 19.27 -22.03
N ALA A 5 21.01 20.48 -22.03
CA ALA A 5 19.94 20.85 -21.10
C ALA A 5 18.66 20.04 -21.35
N SER A 6 18.41 19.68 -22.62
CA SER A 6 17.22 18.93 -23.02
C SER A 6 17.20 17.52 -22.42
N LEU A 7 18.33 16.78 -22.48
CA LEU A 7 18.44 15.43 -21.92
C LEU A 7 18.23 15.40 -20.40
N PHE A 8 18.75 16.40 -19.68
CA PHE A 8 18.59 16.50 -18.23
C PHE A 8 17.12 16.67 -17.81
N VAL A 9 16.36 17.47 -18.55
CA VAL A 9 14.94 17.70 -18.27
C VAL A 9 14.11 16.44 -18.51
N PHE A 10 14.40 15.68 -19.57
CA PHE A 10 13.71 14.41 -19.83
C PHE A 10 13.99 13.38 -18.73
N VAL A 11 15.26 13.20 -18.33
CA VAL A 11 15.65 12.25 -17.27
C VAL A 11 15.01 12.59 -15.92
N LEU A 12 14.98 13.87 -15.54
CA LEU A 12 14.34 14.31 -14.31
C LEU A 12 12.82 14.11 -14.35
N CYS A 13 12.15 14.40 -15.47
CA CYS A 13 10.71 14.20 -15.64
C CYS A 13 10.31 12.72 -15.60
N ASP A 14 11.09 11.84 -16.23
CA ASP A 14 10.86 10.39 -16.18
C ASP A 14 11.10 9.82 -14.78
N TYR A 15 12.15 10.28 -14.08
CA TYR A 15 12.42 9.88 -12.70
C TYR A 15 11.31 10.33 -11.74
N LEU A 16 10.83 11.58 -11.87
CA LEU A 16 9.71 12.10 -11.09
C LEU A 16 8.43 11.31 -11.33
N LYS A 17 8.14 10.93 -12.59
CA LYS A 17 7.00 10.06 -12.90
C LYS A 17 7.14 8.70 -12.24
N LEU A 18 8.31 8.06 -12.31
CA LEU A 18 8.59 6.78 -11.67
C LEU A 18 8.36 6.84 -10.16
N VAL A 19 8.91 7.86 -9.47
CA VAL A 19 8.74 8.03 -8.02
C VAL A 19 7.28 8.30 -7.66
N LEU A 20 6.58 9.14 -8.42
CA LEU A 20 5.15 9.38 -8.17
C LEU A 20 4.31 8.12 -8.40
N PHE A 21 4.59 7.36 -9.46
CA PHE A 21 3.84 6.16 -9.81
C PHE A 21 4.05 5.04 -8.81
N ASP A 22 5.30 4.80 -8.39
CA ASP A 22 5.62 3.85 -7.31
C ASP A 22 4.95 4.28 -5.99
N THR A 23 4.92 5.58 -5.68
CA THR A 23 4.24 6.09 -4.49
C THR A 23 2.72 5.91 -4.58
N VAL A 24 2.12 6.13 -5.76
CA VAL A 24 0.68 5.91 -5.98
C VAL A 24 0.34 4.43 -5.92
N GLU A 25 1.09 3.55 -6.57
CA GLU A 25 0.89 2.09 -6.49
C GLU A 25 1.14 1.53 -5.09
N TYR A 26 2.13 2.07 -4.37
CA TYR A 26 2.35 1.76 -2.95
C TYR A 26 1.16 2.19 -2.08
N ASN A 27 0.51 3.30 -2.43
CA ASN A 27 -0.70 3.79 -1.77
C ASN A 27 -1.98 3.08 -2.25
N MET A 28 -1.95 2.36 -3.38
CA MET A 28 -3.00 1.42 -3.81
C MET A 28 -2.84 0.10 -3.06
N GLY A 29 -2.85 0.18 -1.72
CA GLY A 29 -2.90 -0.98 -0.86
C GLY A 29 -4.18 -1.78 -1.13
N ARG A 30 -4.09 -3.11 -1.12
CA ARG A 30 -5.28 -3.96 -1.12
C ARG A 30 -5.95 -3.87 0.23
N MET A 31 -7.28 -3.89 0.21
CA MET A 31 -8.10 -3.92 1.40
C MET A 31 -8.75 -5.30 1.55
N ALA A 32 -8.76 -5.84 2.76
CA ALA A 32 -9.45 -7.08 3.09
C ALA A 32 -10.16 -6.97 4.43
N ILE A 33 -11.37 -7.54 4.49
CA ILE A 33 -12.15 -7.62 5.73
C ILE A 33 -11.81 -8.94 6.42
N SER A 34 -11.34 -8.88 7.66
CA SER A 34 -10.90 -10.10 8.38
C SER A 34 -12.01 -10.71 9.25
N SER A 35 -12.70 -9.91 10.07
CA SER A 35 -13.92 -10.26 10.85
C SER A 35 -14.32 -9.08 11.77
N SER A 36 -15.27 -9.28 12.69
CA SER A 36 -15.59 -8.26 13.71
C SER A 36 -14.46 -8.03 14.71
N CYS A 37 -14.29 -6.77 15.12
CA CYS A 37 -13.34 -6.33 16.13
C CYS A 37 -13.68 -6.77 17.56
N LEU A 38 -14.91 -7.25 17.81
CA LEU A 38 -15.25 -7.86 19.09
C LEU A 38 -14.43 -9.14 19.36
N TYR A 39 -14.15 -9.92 18.31
CA TYR A 39 -13.40 -11.17 18.39
C TYR A 39 -11.90 -11.00 18.10
N ILE A 40 -11.53 -9.88 17.48
CA ILE A 40 -10.14 -9.52 17.19
C ILE A 40 -9.81 -8.22 17.92
N PRO A 41 -9.41 -8.29 19.21
CA PRO A 41 -9.06 -7.10 19.96
C PRO A 41 -7.84 -6.38 19.37
N ASP A 42 -6.97 -7.11 18.66
CA ASP A 42 -5.76 -6.58 18.02
C ASP A 42 -5.78 -6.79 16.50
N CYS A 43 -6.56 -5.96 15.82
CA CYS A 43 -6.79 -6.04 14.36
C CYS A 43 -5.50 -5.93 13.55
N VAL A 44 -4.56 -5.05 13.97
CA VAL A 44 -3.25 -4.88 13.31
C VAL A 44 -2.46 -6.19 13.33
N ALA A 45 -2.38 -6.84 14.50
CA ALA A 45 -1.66 -8.10 14.65
C ALA A 45 -2.26 -9.20 13.77
N ALA A 46 -3.59 -9.32 13.75
CA ALA A 46 -4.29 -10.29 12.89
C ALA A 46 -4.02 -10.04 11.39
N CYS A 47 -4.06 -8.78 10.96
CA CYS A 47 -3.73 -8.40 9.58
C CYS A 47 -2.29 -8.76 9.23
N ARG A 48 -1.32 -8.58 10.15
CA ARG A 48 0.09 -8.93 9.92
C ARG A 48 0.33 -10.44 9.82
N VAL A 49 -0.38 -11.23 10.61
CA VAL A 49 -0.33 -12.70 10.53
C VAL A 49 -0.83 -13.17 9.17
N ARG A 50 -1.90 -12.55 8.65
CA ARG A 50 -2.57 -12.98 7.41
C ARG A 50 -1.91 -12.43 6.14
N PHE A 51 -1.48 -11.17 6.13
CA PHE A 51 -1.01 -10.44 4.95
C PHE A 51 0.45 -9.99 5.02
N ARG A 52 1.24 -10.56 5.95
CA ARG A 52 2.66 -10.22 6.26
C ARG A 52 2.82 -8.93 7.06
N ILE A 53 4.05 -8.73 7.54
CA ILE A 53 4.46 -7.71 8.52
C ILE A 53 4.15 -6.27 8.06
N LYS A 54 4.10 -6.03 6.75
CA LYS A 54 3.77 -4.72 6.17
C LYS A 54 2.27 -4.42 6.15
N ALA A 55 1.42 -5.37 6.53
CA ALA A 55 -0.01 -5.13 6.65
C ALA A 55 -0.32 -4.24 7.85
N LEU A 56 -1.22 -3.29 7.62
CA LEU A 56 -1.86 -2.46 8.63
C LEU A 56 -3.27 -2.99 8.86
N GLY A 57 -3.84 -2.63 10.01
CA GLY A 57 -5.20 -3.00 10.36
C GLY A 57 -5.86 -1.91 11.18
N TYR A 58 -7.16 -1.70 11.00
CA TYR A 58 -7.93 -0.81 11.85
C TYR A 58 -9.35 -1.33 12.02
N CYS A 59 -9.96 -0.97 13.15
CA CYS A 59 -11.34 -1.28 13.42
C CYS A 59 -12.22 -0.14 12.93
N ASP A 60 -12.91 -0.39 11.83
CA ASP A 60 -13.98 0.48 11.37
C ASP A 60 -15.22 0.26 12.23
N ARG A 61 -15.69 1.32 12.90
CA ARG A 61 -16.80 1.26 13.87
C ARG A 61 -18.13 1.75 13.29
N ASP A 62 -18.27 1.80 11.97
CA ASP A 62 -19.53 2.16 11.30
C ASP A 62 -20.69 1.14 11.54
N GLY A 63 -20.47 0.09 12.35
CA GLY A 63 -21.51 -0.83 12.85
C GLY A 63 -21.29 -1.28 14.31
N ALA A 64 -22.24 -2.04 14.87
CA ALA A 64 -22.32 -2.38 16.31
C ALA A 64 -21.00 -2.87 16.94
N TYR A 65 -20.36 -3.87 16.33
CA TYR A 65 -19.17 -4.52 16.90
C TYR A 65 -17.85 -4.12 16.22
N GLY A 66 -17.93 -3.20 15.25
CA GLY A 66 -16.83 -2.82 14.38
C GLY A 66 -16.32 -3.97 13.49
N THR A 67 -15.80 -3.61 12.31
CA THR A 67 -15.22 -4.52 11.33
C THR A 67 -13.72 -4.27 11.26
N CYS A 68 -12.92 -5.34 11.36
CA CYS A 68 -11.48 -5.27 11.21
C CYS A 68 -11.14 -5.22 9.72
N ILE A 69 -10.59 -4.08 9.29
CA ILE A 69 -10.14 -3.81 7.92
C ILE A 69 -8.62 -3.88 7.90
N CYS A 70 -8.09 -4.75 7.03
CA CYS A 70 -6.67 -4.88 6.77
C CYS A 70 -6.30 -4.14 5.49
N THR A 71 -5.24 -3.35 5.52
CA THR A 71 -4.62 -2.77 4.33
C THR A 71 -3.22 -3.33 4.17
N TYR A 72 -2.87 -3.79 2.98
CA TYR A 72 -1.57 -4.41 2.74
C TYR A 72 -1.05 -4.06 1.34
N PRO A 73 0.26 -3.97 1.15
CA PRO A 73 0.82 -3.66 -0.16
C PRO A 73 0.41 -4.75 -1.18
N CYS A 74 0.09 -4.34 -2.41
CA CYS A 74 -0.05 -5.29 -3.50
C CYS A 74 1.23 -6.13 -3.60
N PRO A 75 1.14 -7.44 -3.88
CA PRO A 75 2.31 -8.18 -4.30
C PRO A 75 2.89 -7.44 -5.50
N SER A 76 4.11 -6.92 -5.39
CA SER A 76 4.78 -6.31 -6.52
C SER A 76 4.91 -7.41 -7.56
N ASP A 77 4.30 -7.24 -8.74
CA ASP A 77 4.33 -8.22 -9.84
C ASP A 77 5.77 -8.53 -10.33
N LYS A 78 6.78 -7.90 -9.73
CA LYS A 78 8.21 -8.21 -9.92
C LYS A 78 8.67 -9.34 -9.00
N ILE A 79 8.05 -10.52 -9.12
CA ILE A 79 8.79 -11.77 -8.91
C ILE A 79 9.40 -12.11 -10.28
N ASN A 80 10.48 -11.40 -10.63
CA ASN A 80 11.39 -11.89 -11.67
C ASN A 80 12.26 -12.96 -11.01
N ILE A 81 11.81 -14.21 -11.08
CA ILE A 81 12.68 -15.38 -10.99
C ILE A 81 13.27 -15.62 -12.38
#